data_AF-Q800X9-F1
#
_entry.id   AF-Q800X9-F1
#
_cell.length_a   1.000
_cell.length_b   1.000
_cell.length_c   1.000
_cell.angle_alpha   90.00
_cell.angle_beta   90.00
_cell.angle_gamma   90.00
#
_symmetry.space_group_name_H-M   'P 1'
#
loop_
_entity.id
_entity.type
_entity.pdbx_description
1 polymer ?
#
loop_
_entity_poly.entity_id
_entity_poly.type
_entity_poly.pdbx_seq_one_letter_code
_entity_poly.pdbx_strand_id
1 'polypeptide(L)'
;RVEAMLNDRRRIALENYLAALQADPPRPHRILQALKRYVRAENKDRLHTVRHYQHVLAVDPEKAAQMKSQVMTHLHVIEERMNQSLSLLYKVPYVAEEIQDEIDELLQEQRADMDQFTSSISESQVDVRVSSEESEEIPL
;
A
#
# COMPACT_ATOMS: atom_id res chain seq x y z
N ARG A 1 -12.22 5.99 -13.78
CA ARG A 1 -11.61 5.20 -14.89
C ARG A 1 -10.28 4.57 -14.48
N VAL A 2 -9.42 5.24 -13.69
CA VAL A 2 -8.13 4.67 -13.23
C VAL A 2 -8.30 3.51 -12.23
N GLU A 3 -9.19 3.64 -11.25
CA GLU A 3 -9.46 2.59 -10.24
C GLU A 3 -9.94 1.27 -10.84
N ALA A 4 -10.84 1.32 -11.83
CA ALA A 4 -11.32 0.13 -12.53
C ALA A 4 -10.18 -0.61 -13.25
N MET A 5 -9.30 0.14 -13.93
CA MET A 5 -8.13 -0.42 -14.61
C MET A 5 -7.11 -1.02 -13.61
N LEU A 6 -6.92 -0.40 -12.45
CA LEU A 6 -6.06 -0.92 -11.38
C LEU A 6 -6.64 -2.23 -10.82
N ASN A 7 -7.95 -2.27 -10.59
CA ASN A 7 -8.65 -3.48 -10.15
C ASN A 7 -8.56 -4.63 -11.15
N ASP A 8 -8.75 -4.37 -12.45
CA ASP A 8 -8.60 -5.41 -13.48
C ASP A 8 -7.17 -5.94 -13.54
N ARG A 9 -6.17 -5.04 -13.53
CA ARG A 9 -4.75 -5.43 -13.57
C ARG A 9 -4.35 -6.25 -12.35
N ARG A 10 -4.86 -5.88 -11.18
CA ARG A 10 -4.70 -6.62 -9.93
C ARG A 10 -5.34 -8.01 -10.00
N ARG A 11 -6.58 -8.08 -10.47
CA ARG A 11 -7.32 -9.35 -10.63
C ARG A 11 -6.56 -10.31 -11.54
N ILE A 12 -6.10 -9.84 -12.70
CA ILE A 12 -5.32 -10.64 -13.65
C ILE A 12 -4.01 -11.12 -13.01
N ALA A 13 -3.32 -10.27 -12.24
CA ALA A 13 -2.09 -10.67 -11.57
C ALA A 13 -2.33 -11.75 -10.49
N LEU A 14 -3.44 -11.66 -9.75
CA LEU A 14 -3.84 -12.66 -8.77
C LEU A 14 -4.21 -13.99 -9.44
N GLU A 15 -5.01 -13.97 -10.50
CA GLU A 15 -5.37 -15.17 -11.26
C GLU A 15 -4.12 -15.89 -11.79
N ASN A 16 -3.14 -15.14 -12.31
CA ASN A 16 -1.86 -15.71 -12.74
C ASN A 16 -1.05 -16.32 -11.60
N TYR A 17 -1.06 -15.71 -10.41
CA TYR A 17 -0.39 -16.24 -9.24
C TYR A 17 -1.03 -17.55 -8.76
N LEU A 18 -2.37 -17.60 -8.70
CA LEU A 18 -3.11 -18.81 -8.36
C LEU A 18 -2.86 -19.93 -9.36
N ALA A 19 -2.83 -19.62 -10.66
CA ALA A 19 -2.51 -20.59 -11.70
C ALA A 19 -1.07 -21.13 -11.57
N ALA A 20 -0.11 -20.28 -11.17
CA ALA A 20 1.26 -20.71 -10.93
C ALA A 20 1.39 -21.60 -9.68
N LEU A 21 0.62 -21.33 -8.63
CA LEU A 21 0.55 -22.17 -7.42
C LEU A 21 -0.07 -23.55 -7.69
N GLN A 22 -1.08 -23.60 -8.55
CA GLN A 22 -1.78 -24.85 -8.93
C GLN A 22 -1.06 -25.65 -10.02
N ALA A 23 0.06 -25.15 -10.54
CA ALA A 23 0.83 -25.86 -11.56
C ALA A 23 1.42 -27.16 -10.97
N ASP A 24 1.45 -28.23 -11.78
CA ASP A 24 2.02 -29.52 -11.41
C ASP A 24 3.19 -29.89 -12.35
N PRO A 25 4.46 -29.89 -11.89
CA PRO A 25 4.90 -29.53 -10.54
C PRO A 25 4.93 -27.99 -10.34
N PRO A 26 4.74 -27.52 -9.09
CA PRO A 26 4.80 -26.09 -8.77
C PRO A 26 6.22 -25.58 -9.00
N ARG A 27 6.35 -24.45 -9.69
CA ARG A 27 7.65 -23.87 -10.06
C ARG A 27 7.93 -22.62 -9.21
N PRO A 28 8.87 -22.68 -8.25
CA PRO A 28 9.18 -21.58 -7.33
C PRO A 28 9.42 -20.24 -8.05
N HIS A 29 10.28 -20.25 -9.07
CA HIS A 29 10.58 -19.06 -9.88
C HIS A 29 9.36 -18.46 -10.59
N ARG A 30 8.41 -19.28 -11.08
CA ARG A 30 7.21 -18.76 -11.73
C ARG A 30 6.23 -18.19 -10.71
N ILE A 31 6.11 -18.84 -9.57
CA ILE A 31 5.28 -18.38 -8.45
C ILE A 31 5.82 -17.04 -7.94
N LEU A 32 7.14 -16.92 -7.73
CA LEU A 32 7.79 -15.68 -7.33
C LEU A 32 7.55 -14.55 -8.35
N GLN A 33 7.70 -14.81 -9.65
CA GLN A 33 7.45 -13.79 -10.67
C GLN A 33 5.98 -13.33 -10.69
N ALA A 34 5.04 -14.25 -10.53
CA ALA A 34 3.62 -13.92 -10.47
C ALA A 34 3.29 -13.12 -9.20
N LEU A 35 3.85 -13.52 -8.05
CA LEU A 35 3.71 -12.81 -6.79
C LEU A 35 4.30 -11.40 -6.85
N LYS A 36 5.53 -11.23 -7.38
CA LYS A 36 6.16 -9.91 -7.59
C LYS A 36 5.28 -9.00 -8.46
N ARG A 37 4.64 -9.53 -9.51
CA ARG A 37 3.71 -8.76 -10.35
C ARG A 37 2.44 -8.36 -9.59
N TYR A 38 1.91 -9.27 -8.79
CA TYR A 38 0.72 -9.03 -7.98
C TYR A 38 0.97 -7.98 -6.90
N VAL A 39 2.04 -8.12 -6.11
CA VAL A 39 2.44 -7.14 -5.09
C VAL A 39 2.66 -5.75 -5.68
N ARG A 40 3.31 -5.65 -6.86
CA ARG A 40 3.45 -4.37 -7.57
C ARG A 40 2.11 -3.76 -8.00
N ALA A 41 1.14 -4.58 -8.40
CA ALA A 41 -0.19 -4.10 -8.76
C ALA A 41 -0.93 -3.56 -7.52
N GLU A 42 -0.85 -4.26 -6.39
CA GLU A 42 -1.39 -3.81 -5.10
C GLU A 42 -0.75 -2.50 -4.63
N ASN A 43 0.58 -2.41 -4.69
CA ASN A 43 1.31 -1.20 -4.29
C ASN A 43 0.96 0.00 -5.16
N LYS A 44 0.74 -0.21 -6.46
CA LYS A 44 0.31 0.87 -7.35
C LYS A 44 -1.09 1.39 -6.99
N ASP A 45 -2.02 0.50 -6.63
CA ASP A 45 -3.38 0.88 -6.20
C ASP A 45 -3.36 1.60 -4.86
N ARG A 46 -2.59 1.07 -3.90
CA ARG A 46 -2.34 1.69 -2.60
C ARG A 46 -1.81 3.10 -2.78
N LEU A 47 -0.72 3.27 -3.51
CA LEU A 47 -0.07 4.56 -3.75
C LEU A 47 -0.97 5.55 -4.49
N HIS A 48 -1.76 5.08 -5.44
CA HIS A 48 -2.72 5.93 -6.15
C HIS A 48 -3.81 6.46 -5.21
N THR A 49 -4.44 5.57 -4.44
CA THR A 49 -5.49 5.92 -3.45
C THR A 49 -4.97 6.96 -2.46
N VAL A 50 -3.76 6.71 -2.00
CA VAL A 50 -3.05 7.51 -1.04
C VAL A 50 -2.71 8.91 -1.58
N ARG A 51 -2.11 9.01 -2.77
CA ARG A 51 -1.82 10.30 -3.43
C ARG A 51 -3.09 11.07 -3.76
N HIS A 52 -4.14 10.36 -4.18
CA HIS A 52 -5.43 10.97 -4.44
C HIS A 52 -5.99 11.60 -3.17
N TYR A 53 -5.95 10.89 -2.04
CA TYR A 53 -6.38 11.42 -0.76
C TYR A 53 -5.57 12.64 -0.32
N GLN A 54 -4.23 12.61 -0.44
CA GLN A 54 -3.40 13.78 -0.16
C GLN A 54 -3.75 14.99 -1.03
N HIS A 55 -3.94 14.77 -2.33
CA HIS A 55 -4.32 15.85 -3.24
C HIS A 55 -5.67 16.46 -2.86
N VAL A 56 -6.66 15.61 -2.55
CA VAL A 56 -7.97 16.08 -2.07
C VAL A 56 -7.81 16.82 -0.74
N LEU A 57 -6.99 16.33 0.19
CA LEU A 57 -6.74 17.01 1.47
C LEU A 57 -6.13 18.41 1.29
N ALA A 58 -5.22 18.58 0.34
CA ALA A 58 -4.59 19.87 0.04
C ALA A 58 -5.51 20.84 -0.71
N VAL A 59 -6.43 20.33 -1.54
CA VAL A 59 -7.33 21.17 -2.36
C VAL A 59 -8.67 21.44 -1.67
N ASP A 60 -9.20 20.46 -0.93
CA ASP A 60 -10.52 20.46 -0.30
C ASP A 60 -10.55 19.55 0.96
N PRO A 61 -10.20 20.10 2.13
CA PRO A 61 -10.11 19.33 3.38
C PRO A 61 -11.47 18.83 3.90
N GLU A 62 -12.58 19.51 3.59
CA GLU A 62 -13.92 19.01 3.97
C GLU A 62 -14.27 17.74 3.19
N LYS A 63 -14.01 17.74 1.88
CA LYS A 63 -14.19 16.55 1.05
C LYS A 63 -13.25 15.42 1.47
N ALA A 64 -12.01 15.74 1.83
CA ALA A 64 -11.07 14.74 2.35
C ALA A 64 -11.59 14.10 3.63
N ALA A 65 -12.15 14.88 4.57
CA ALA A 65 -12.73 14.35 5.79
C ALA A 65 -13.88 13.36 5.51
N GLN A 66 -14.72 13.64 4.51
CA GLN A 66 -15.80 12.74 4.09
C GLN A 66 -15.27 11.45 3.43
N MET A 67 -14.20 11.56 2.63
CA MET A 67 -13.59 10.42 1.92
C MET A 67 -12.69 9.56 2.81
N LYS A 68 -12.27 10.08 3.97
CA LYS A 68 -11.30 9.43 4.87
C LYS A 68 -11.69 8.00 5.24
N SER A 69 -12.96 7.77 5.58
CA SER A 69 -13.45 6.42 5.94
C SER A 69 -13.30 5.44 4.77
N GLN A 70 -13.74 5.84 3.58
CA GLN A 70 -13.65 5.01 2.37
C GLN A 70 -12.19 4.70 2.00
N VAL A 71 -11.30 5.70 2.11
CA VAL A 71 -9.86 5.52 1.85
C VAL A 71 -9.26 4.52 2.84
N MET A 72 -9.56 4.66 4.14
CA MET A 72 -9.05 3.73 5.16
C MET A 72 -9.56 2.31 4.92
N THR A 73 -10.84 2.13 4.59
CA THR A 73 -11.39 0.83 4.22
C THR A 73 -10.68 0.23 3.01
N HIS A 74 -10.43 1.01 1.96
CA HIS A 74 -9.76 0.51 0.75
C HIS A 74 -8.33 0.05 1.04
N LEU A 75 -7.58 0.81 1.85
CA LEU A 75 -6.22 0.46 2.26
C LEU A 75 -6.19 -0.83 3.09
N HIS A 76 -7.14 -0.99 4.01
CA HIS A 76 -7.26 -2.22 4.80
C HIS A 76 -7.57 -3.44 3.92
N VAL A 77 -8.49 -3.30 2.97
CA VAL A 77 -8.83 -4.37 2.03
C VAL A 77 -7.64 -4.77 1.15
N ILE A 78 -6.76 -3.82 0.77
CA ILE A 78 -5.51 -4.12 0.06
C ILE A 78 -4.58 -4.98 0.94
N GLU A 79 -4.40 -4.59 2.20
CA GLU A 79 -3.54 -5.30 3.15
C GLU A 79 -4.05 -6.72 3.45
N GLU A 80 -5.34 -6.86 3.78
CA GLU A 80 -5.96 -8.18 4.04
C GLU A 80 -5.78 -9.12 2.85
N ARG A 81 -6.00 -8.60 1.64
CA ARG A 81 -5.89 -9.39 0.42
C ARG A 81 -4.45 -9.79 0.11
N MET A 82 -3.48 -8.92 0.43
CA MET A 82 -2.06 -9.25 0.33
C MET A 82 -1.69 -10.37 1.31
N ASN A 83 -2.12 -10.25 2.57
CA ASN A 83 -1.92 -11.27 3.60
C ASN A 83 -2.55 -12.62 3.22
N GLN A 84 -3.77 -12.60 2.67
CA GLN A 84 -4.42 -13.81 2.15
C GLN A 84 -3.62 -14.44 1.02
N SER A 85 -3.07 -13.63 0.10
CA SER A 85 -2.28 -14.13 -1.02
C SER A 85 -0.97 -14.76 -0.55
N LEU A 86 -0.28 -14.14 0.41
CA LEU A 86 0.92 -14.69 1.04
C LEU A 86 0.61 -15.98 1.81
N SER A 87 -0.54 -16.05 2.50
CA SER A 87 -0.98 -17.27 3.20
C SER A 87 -1.12 -18.47 2.26
N LEU A 88 -1.50 -18.24 1.00
CA LEU A 88 -1.57 -19.32 -0.01
C LEU A 88 -0.20 -19.89 -0.35
N LEU A 89 0.85 -19.07 -0.34
CA LEU A 89 2.21 -19.53 -0.57
C LEU A 89 2.65 -20.54 0.50
N TYR A 90 2.36 -20.24 1.77
CA TYR A 90 2.73 -21.10 2.90
C TYR A 90 2.01 -22.46 2.90
N LYS A 91 0.99 -22.65 2.05
CA LYS A 91 0.40 -23.98 1.81
C LYS A 91 1.32 -24.90 1.00
N VAL A 92 2.36 -24.36 0.37
CA VAL A 92 3.36 -25.10 -0.41
C VAL A 92 4.74 -24.84 0.21
N PRO A 93 5.09 -25.50 1.34
CA PRO A 93 6.22 -25.12 2.19
C PRO A 93 7.57 -25.15 1.45
N TYR A 94 7.81 -26.14 0.59
CA TYR A 94 9.03 -26.21 -0.22
C TYR A 94 9.23 -24.99 -1.13
N VAL A 95 8.15 -24.51 -1.76
CA VAL A 95 8.23 -23.32 -2.60
C VAL A 95 8.42 -22.07 -1.74
N ALA A 96 7.71 -21.98 -0.62
CA ALA A 96 7.81 -20.85 0.30
C ALA A 96 9.24 -20.69 0.82
N GLU A 97 9.88 -21.78 1.25
CA GLU A 97 11.27 -21.79 1.75
C GLU A 97 12.27 -21.38 0.67
N GLU A 98 12.10 -21.83 -0.58
CA GLU A 98 13.02 -21.47 -1.67
C GLU A 98 13.00 -19.99 -2.06
N ILE A 99 11.87 -19.30 -1.89
CA ILE A 99 11.70 -17.92 -2.37
C ILE A 99 11.48 -16.92 -1.24
N GLN A 100 11.69 -17.35 0.01
CA GLN A 100 11.37 -16.56 1.20
C GLN A 100 12.18 -15.26 1.23
N ASP A 101 13.49 -15.35 0.98
CA ASP A 101 14.40 -14.21 1.01
C ASP A 101 13.96 -13.12 0.03
N GLU A 102 13.58 -13.49 -1.20
CA GLU A 102 13.11 -12.53 -2.20
C GLU A 102 11.72 -11.96 -1.91
N ILE A 103 10.91 -12.66 -1.11
CA ILE A 103 9.63 -12.15 -0.63
C ILE A 103 9.85 -11.16 0.50
N ASP A 104 10.72 -11.49 1.44
CA ASP A 104 11.05 -10.63 2.58
C ASP A 104 11.67 -9.31 2.09
N GLU A 105 12.60 -9.38 1.12
CA GLU A 105 13.16 -8.19 0.46
C GLU A 105 12.06 -7.33 -0.21
N LEU A 106 11.14 -7.97 -0.93
CA LEU A 106 10.03 -7.29 -1.61
C LEU A 106 9.06 -6.62 -0.62
N LEU A 107 8.76 -7.27 0.50
CA LEU A 107 7.88 -6.74 1.53
C LEU A 107 8.55 -5.62 2.33
N GLN A 108 9.87 -5.70 2.54
CA GLN A 108 10.64 -4.65 3.18
C GLN A 108 10.71 -3.39 2.32
N GLU A 109 10.97 -3.53 1.01
CA GLU A 109 10.92 -2.43 0.03
C GLU A 109 9.53 -1.74 0.08
N GLN A 110 8.46 -2.53 0.09
CA GLN A 110 7.10 -2.01 0.19
C GLN A 110 6.82 -1.24 1.49
N ARG A 111 7.35 -1.71 2.62
CA ARG A 111 7.19 -1.04 3.91
C ARG A 111 7.95 0.28 3.94
N ALA A 112 9.18 0.30 3.44
CA ALA A 112 9.98 1.52 3.34
C ALA A 112 9.29 2.59 2.48
N ASP A 113 8.74 2.21 1.32
CA ASP A 113 7.95 3.11 0.47
C ASP A 113 6.71 3.68 1.20
N MET A 114 6.07 2.87 2.05
CA MET A 114 4.91 3.28 2.84
C MET A 114 5.30 4.22 3.98
N ASP A 115 6.39 3.94 4.68
CA ASP A 115 6.85 4.76 5.80
C ASP A 115 7.34 6.12 5.31
N GLN A 116 8.01 6.16 4.15
CA GLN A 116 8.35 7.41 3.49
C GLN A 116 7.08 8.20 3.13
N PHE A 117 6.07 7.50 2.65
CA PHE A 117 4.78 8.10 2.33
C PHE A 117 4.09 8.71 3.57
N THR A 118 3.95 7.94 4.65
CA THR A 118 3.30 8.42 5.88
C THR A 118 4.07 9.58 6.52
N SER A 119 5.41 9.54 6.47
CA SER A 119 6.27 10.63 6.90
C SER A 119 6.00 11.92 6.11
N SER A 120 5.81 11.83 4.78
CA SER A 120 5.48 13.00 3.95
C SER A 120 4.11 13.63 4.26
N ILE A 121 3.13 12.82 4.68
CA ILE A 121 1.87 13.37 5.25
C ILE A 121 2.18 14.10 6.54
N SER A 122 2.94 13.47 7.45
CA SER A 122 3.19 14.02 8.78
C SER A 122 3.99 15.34 8.73
N GLU A 123 4.95 15.47 7.81
CA GLU A 123 5.69 16.71 7.57
C GLU A 123 4.81 17.81 6.93
N SER A 124 3.86 17.45 6.07
CA SER A 124 2.90 18.44 5.55
C SER A 124 1.91 18.96 6.61
N GLN A 125 1.91 18.38 7.81
CA GLN A 125 1.04 18.77 8.92
C GLN A 125 1.71 19.73 9.93
N VAL A 126 3.02 20.04 9.81
CA VAL A 126 3.73 20.92 10.76
C VAL A 126 3.74 22.41 10.39
N ASP A 127 3.19 22.82 9.25
CA ASP A 127 3.21 24.23 8.80
C ASP A 127 1.90 25.02 9.06
N VAL A 128 1.16 24.68 10.12
CA VAL A 128 0.09 25.54 10.65
C VAL A 128 0.24 25.72 12.16
N ARG A 129 1.33 26.36 12.58
CA ARG A 129 1.36 27.13 13.83
C ARG A 129 2.48 28.17 13.83
N VAL A 130 2.38 29.14 12.92
CA VAL A 130 3.11 30.41 13.07
C VAL A 130 2.17 31.49 13.62
N SER A 131 2.68 32.18 14.62
CA SER A 131 2.26 33.45 15.18
C SER A 131 1.26 33.42 16.34
N SER A 132 1.82 33.39 17.55
CA SER A 132 1.40 34.34 18.58
C SER A 132 2.67 34.98 19.11
N GLU A 133 3.17 35.96 18.36
CA GLU A 133 4.09 36.96 18.87
C GLU A 133 3.41 37.72 20.01
N GLU A 134 4.21 37.96 21.05
CA GLU A 134 4.21 39.16 21.89
C GLU A 134 2.98 39.45 22.77
N SER A 135 3.18 39.29 24.07
CA SER A 135 2.51 40.12 25.08
C SER A 135 3.52 40.40 26.19
N GLU A 136 4.36 41.42 25.95
CA GLU A 136 4.90 42.23 27.04
C GLU A 136 3.74 43.02 27.66
N GLU A 137 3.53 42.88 28.97
CA GLU A 137 3.42 44.06 29.84
C GLU A 137 3.55 43.63 31.32
N ILE A 138 4.66 44.05 31.92
CA ILE A 138 4.82 44.14 33.38
C ILE A 138 4.31 45.53 33.77
N PRO A 139 3.40 45.66 34.75
CA PRO A 139 3.30 46.89 35.52
C PRO A 139 3.87 46.71 36.94
N LEU A 140 4.49 47.81 37.37
CA LEU A 140 5.15 48.12 38.63
C LEU A 140 4.34 47.78 39.90
#